data_AF-A0A815SPC7-F1
#
_entry.id   AF-A0A815SPC7-F1
#
_cell.length_a   1.000
_cell.length_b   1.000
_cell.length_c   1.000
_cell.angle_alpha   90.00
_cell.angle_beta   90.00
_cell.angle_gamma   90.00
#
_symmetry.space_group_name_H-M   'P 1'
#
loop_
_entity.id
_entity.type
_entity.pdbx_description
1 polymer ?
#
loop_
_entity_poly.entity_id
_entity_poly.type
_entity_poly.pdbx_seq_one_letter_code
_entity_poly.pdbx_strand_id
1 'polypeptide(L)'
;MFLSPCHFGCINQTTIISNNTNLYYSCNCGENTVLSETACRFRQIPCKAVFALTMIGATFVVFFTAFIQVPLLHVLLYSVPLSYQNMALALRQTIVRVLGQTTGPLLFGFVFDQSCLVWLTDCYSRRTCKVYNNRRMGLSMALSGFITRLISGIACGVVFFNWKFRHSNEDEISPNIVPVNSDVPIQKNDSDEITRL
;
A
#
# COMPACT_ATOMS: atom_id res chain seq x y z
N MET A 1 -11.10 -14.72 17.65
CA MET A 1 -9.86 -14.99 18.40
C MET A 1 -10.19 -14.80 19.87
N PHE A 2 -9.80 -15.73 20.74
CA PHE A 2 -10.15 -15.73 22.17
C PHE A 2 -8.91 -15.37 22.99
N LEU A 3 -9.04 -14.44 23.94
CA LEU A 3 -8.02 -14.21 24.96
C LEU A 3 -8.31 -15.16 26.12
N SER A 4 -7.33 -15.96 26.54
CA SER A 4 -7.46 -16.82 27.71
C SER A 4 -7.11 -16.06 29.00
N PRO A 5 -7.74 -16.41 30.13
CA PRO A 5 -7.45 -15.80 31.43
C PRO A 5 -6.01 -16.03 31.91
N CYS A 6 -5.36 -17.14 31.54
CA CYS A 6 -3.94 -17.39 31.85
C CYS A 6 -3.00 -16.34 31.25
N HIS A 7 -3.42 -15.65 30.18
CA HIS A 7 -2.65 -14.58 29.57
C HIS A 7 -2.52 -13.33 30.46
N PHE A 8 -3.43 -13.13 31.42
CA PHE A 8 -3.34 -12.06 32.41
C PHE A 8 -2.59 -12.50 33.69
N GLY A 9 -1.99 -13.70 33.68
CA GLY A 9 -1.25 -14.25 34.81
C GLY A 9 -2.13 -14.63 36.00
N CYS A 10 -3.41 -14.97 35.76
CA CYS A 10 -4.30 -15.43 36.81
C CYS A 10 -3.97 -16.89 37.16
N ILE A 11 -3.68 -17.14 38.45
CA ILE A 11 -3.26 -18.46 38.95
C ILE A 11 -4.42 -19.27 39.54
N ASN A 12 -5.49 -18.61 39.99
CA ASN A 12 -6.57 -19.26 40.73
C ASN A 12 -7.88 -19.24 39.93
N GLN A 13 -8.65 -20.34 40.04
CA GLN A 13 -9.92 -20.55 39.34
C GLN A 13 -11.01 -21.02 40.32
N THR A 14 -12.22 -20.48 40.20
CA THR A 14 -13.44 -20.94 40.88
C THR A 14 -14.58 -21.06 39.87
N THR A 15 -15.43 -22.07 40.00
CA THR A 15 -16.57 -22.28 39.09
C THR A 15 -17.86 -21.84 39.79
N ILE A 16 -18.61 -20.91 39.19
CA ILE A 16 -19.94 -20.54 39.71
C ILE A 16 -20.94 -21.62 39.31
N ILE A 17 -21.40 -22.38 40.29
CA ILE A 17 -22.33 -23.52 40.13
C ILE A 17 -23.66 -23.10 39.46
N SER A 18 -24.08 -21.85 39.63
CA SER A 18 -25.34 -21.33 39.06
C SER A 18 -25.34 -21.18 37.54
N ASN A 19 -24.19 -20.97 36.88
CA ASN A 19 -24.12 -20.68 35.44
C ASN A 19 -23.04 -21.49 34.70
N ASN A 20 -22.38 -22.43 35.38
CA ASN A 20 -21.28 -23.24 34.83
C ASN A 20 -20.13 -22.39 34.24
N THR A 21 -19.92 -21.18 34.76
CA THR A 21 -18.89 -20.25 34.31
C THR A 21 -17.68 -20.30 35.21
N ASN A 22 -16.49 -20.33 34.60
CA ASN A 22 -15.22 -20.25 35.33
C ASN A 22 -14.87 -18.78 35.60
N LEU A 23 -14.60 -18.47 36.87
CA LEU A 23 -14.02 -17.23 37.35
C LEU A 23 -12.54 -17.45 37.62
N TYR A 24 -11.73 -16.49 37.20
CA TYR A 24 -10.29 -16.48 37.43
C TYR A 24 -9.92 -15.25 38.26
N TYR A 25 -9.10 -15.42 39.29
CA TYR A 25 -8.68 -14.35 40.20
C TYR A 25 -7.19 -14.51 40.56
N SER A 26 -6.62 -13.52 41.26
CA SER A 26 -5.17 -13.44 41.53
C SER A 26 -4.33 -13.26 40.25
N CYS A 27 -4.69 -12.26 39.45
CA CYS A 27 -4.00 -11.94 38.20
C CYS A 27 -2.81 -11.00 38.47
N ASN A 28 -1.67 -11.27 37.83
CA ASN A 28 -0.42 -10.56 38.10
C ASN A 28 -0.41 -9.08 37.68
N CYS A 29 -1.36 -8.65 36.84
CA CYS A 29 -1.36 -7.31 36.23
C CYS A 29 -2.57 -6.43 36.61
N GLY A 30 -3.16 -6.67 37.79
CA GLY A 30 -4.18 -5.80 38.38
C GLY A 30 -4.71 -6.34 39.72
N GLU A 31 -4.52 -5.57 40.79
CA GLU A 31 -5.02 -5.91 42.12
C GLU A 31 -6.53 -6.18 42.08
N ASN A 32 -6.93 -7.35 42.58
CA ASN A 32 -8.33 -7.75 42.81
C ASN A 32 -9.23 -7.82 41.57
N THR A 33 -8.68 -8.03 40.38
CA THR A 33 -9.48 -8.24 39.16
C THR A 33 -9.98 -9.69 39.06
N VAL A 34 -11.31 -9.87 39.07
CA VAL A 34 -11.96 -11.16 38.81
C VAL A 34 -12.39 -11.19 37.35
N LEU A 35 -11.87 -12.15 36.58
CA LEU A 35 -12.17 -12.32 35.16
C LEU A 35 -13.13 -13.49 34.97
N SER A 36 -14.25 -13.25 34.31
CA SER A 36 -15.17 -14.30 33.88
C SER A 36 -14.87 -14.76 32.46
N GLU A 37 -15.02 -16.06 32.20
CA GLU A 37 -14.88 -16.67 30.86
C GLU A 37 -15.78 -16.00 29.81
N THR A 38 -16.95 -15.47 30.22
CA THR A 38 -17.89 -14.77 29.34
C THR A 38 -17.44 -13.36 28.94
N ALA A 39 -16.62 -12.69 29.77
CA ALA A 39 -16.08 -11.37 29.46
C ALA A 39 -15.07 -11.40 28.30
N CYS A 40 -14.53 -12.58 27.98
CA CYS A 40 -13.55 -12.76 26.89
C CYS A 40 -14.17 -13.11 25.54
N ARG A 41 -15.51 -13.12 25.41
CA ARG A 41 -16.19 -13.47 24.16
C ARG A 41 -16.28 -12.26 23.22
N PHE A 42 -15.21 -11.98 22.49
CA PHE A 42 -15.25 -11.01 21.39
C PHE A 42 -16.23 -11.47 20.29
N ARG A 43 -17.17 -10.59 19.92
CA ARG A 43 -18.16 -10.80 18.87
C ARG A 43 -17.48 -11.23 17.56
N GLN A 44 -17.74 -12.47 17.14
CA GLN A 44 -17.25 -12.98 15.87
C GLN A 44 -18.00 -12.29 14.74
N ILE A 45 -17.32 -11.40 14.03
CA ILE A 45 -17.82 -10.81 12.79
C ILE A 45 -17.74 -11.92 11.72
N PRO A 46 -18.74 -12.06 10.81
CA PRO A 46 -18.67 -13.06 9.75
C PRO A 46 -17.42 -12.82 8.87
N CYS A 47 -16.42 -13.70 8.99
CA CYS A 47 -15.18 -13.63 8.21
C CYS A 47 -15.44 -13.55 6.71
N LYS A 48 -16.49 -14.23 6.22
CA LYS A 48 -16.87 -14.24 4.79
C LYS A 48 -17.21 -12.84 4.26
N ALA A 49 -17.93 -12.03 5.03
CA ALA A 49 -18.36 -10.69 4.59
C ALA A 49 -17.20 -9.70 4.54
N VAL A 50 -16.32 -9.73 5.55
CA VAL A 50 -15.12 -8.88 5.57
C VAL A 50 -14.18 -9.27 4.43
N PHE A 51 -13.96 -10.56 4.22
CA PHE A 51 -13.13 -11.06 3.13
C PHE A 51 -13.67 -10.68 1.76
N ALA A 52 -14.97 -10.84 1.53
CA ALA A 52 -15.62 -10.45 0.28
C ALA A 52 -15.48 -8.94 0.00
N LEU A 53 -15.74 -8.09 1.00
CA LEU A 53 -15.59 -6.64 0.85
C LEU A 53 -14.13 -6.23 0.57
N THR A 54 -13.15 -6.84 1.24
CA THR A 54 -11.73 -6.56 0.97
C THR A 54 -11.30 -7.00 -0.42
N MET A 55 -11.81 -8.14 -0.92
CA MET A 55 -11.50 -8.63 -2.26
C MET A 55 -12.10 -7.73 -3.34
N ILE A 56 -13.36 -7.34 -3.20
CA ILE A 56 -14.01 -6.42 -4.14
C ILE A 56 -13.24 -5.08 -4.17
N GLY A 57 -12.92 -4.53 -2.99
CA GLY A 57 -12.14 -3.29 -2.90
C GLY A 57 -10.76 -3.40 -3.54
N ALA A 58 -10.05 -4.50 -3.33
CA ALA A 58 -8.74 -4.74 -3.93
C ALA A 58 -8.81 -4.79 -5.46
N THR A 59 -9.81 -5.47 -6.03
CA THR A 59 -10.02 -5.55 -7.48
C THR A 59 -10.26 -4.17 -8.08
N PHE A 60 -11.09 -3.33 -7.45
CA PHE A 60 -11.31 -1.96 -7.90
C PHE A 60 -10.03 -1.13 -7.90
N VAL A 61 -9.23 -1.18 -6.83
CA VAL A 61 -7.96 -0.44 -6.74
C VAL A 61 -6.96 -0.88 -7.81
N VAL A 62 -6.84 -2.20 -8.05
CA VAL A 62 -5.95 -2.75 -9.09
C VAL A 62 -6.41 -2.33 -10.48
N PHE A 63 -7.73 -2.37 -10.74
CA PHE A 63 -8.31 -1.92 -12.00
C PHE A 63 -7.94 -0.45 -12.27
N PHE A 64 -8.26 0.48 -11.37
CA PHE A 64 -7.90 1.89 -11.55
C PHE A 64 -6.40 2.12 -11.72
N THR A 65 -5.57 1.32 -11.04
CA THR A 65 -4.11 1.39 -11.18
C THR A 65 -3.66 1.01 -12.59
N ALA A 66 -4.22 -0.07 -13.16
CA ALA A 66 -3.89 -0.51 -14.51
C ALA A 66 -4.26 0.57 -15.54
N PHE A 67 -5.44 1.18 -15.40
CA PHE A 67 -5.89 2.27 -16.30
C PHE A 67 -4.96 3.48 -16.29
N ILE A 68 -4.34 3.81 -15.16
CA ILE A 68 -3.37 4.92 -15.08
C ILE A 68 -2.00 4.48 -15.62
N GLN A 69 -1.59 3.24 -15.38
CA GLN A 69 -0.25 2.75 -15.76
C GLN A 69 -0.08 2.52 -17.27
N VAL A 70 -1.14 2.08 -17.96
CA VAL A 70 -1.17 1.81 -19.40
C VAL A 70 -0.84 3.05 -20.26
N PRO A 71 -1.52 4.20 -20.12
CA PRO A 71 -1.21 5.38 -20.92
C PRO A 71 0.19 5.93 -20.63
N LEU A 72 0.66 5.89 -19.38
CA LEU A 72 2.03 6.28 -19.06
C LEU A 72 3.07 5.38 -19.75
N LEU A 73 2.80 4.07 -19.85
CA LEU A 73 3.68 3.15 -20.57
C LEU A 73 3.70 3.52 -22.06
N HIS A 74 2.53 3.81 -22.61
CA HIS A 74 2.40 4.18 -24.01
C HIS A 74 3.19 5.44 -24.35
N VAL A 75 3.03 6.51 -23.56
CA VAL A 75 3.79 7.77 -23.72
C VAL A 75 5.30 7.55 -23.58
N LEU A 76 5.73 6.70 -22.64
CA LEU A 76 7.14 6.37 -22.45
C LEU A 76 7.74 5.70 -23.70
N LEU A 77 6.99 4.78 -24.32
CA LEU A 77 7.47 4.06 -25.50
C LEU A 77 7.56 4.95 -26.75
N TYR A 78 6.66 5.94 -26.89
CA TYR A 78 6.72 6.91 -28.00
C TYR A 78 7.78 8.00 -27.81
N SER A 79 8.21 8.25 -26.57
CA SER A 79 9.22 9.27 -26.26
C SER A 79 10.66 8.75 -26.32
N VAL A 80 10.87 7.43 -26.43
CA VAL A 80 12.21 6.81 -26.36
C VAL A 80 12.46 5.92 -27.59
N PRO A 81 13.62 6.03 -28.26
CA PRO A 81 13.99 5.16 -29.39
C PRO A 81 14.14 3.69 -28.95
N LEU A 82 13.83 2.75 -29.86
CA LEU A 82 13.73 1.31 -29.56
C LEU A 82 14.93 0.72 -28.81
N SER A 83 16.14 1.23 -29.06
CA SER A 83 17.37 0.75 -28.42
C SER A 83 17.40 0.93 -26.89
N TYR A 84 16.69 1.93 -26.35
CA TYR A 84 16.70 2.26 -24.91
C TYR A 84 15.37 2.03 -24.19
N GLN A 85 14.35 1.51 -24.88
CA GLN A 85 13.01 1.34 -24.30
C GLN A 85 12.99 0.44 -23.06
N ASN A 86 13.74 -0.67 -23.09
CA ASN A 86 13.82 -1.60 -21.97
C ASN A 86 14.51 -0.98 -20.75
N MET A 87 15.54 -0.16 -20.98
CA MET A 87 16.24 0.57 -19.92
C MET A 87 15.32 1.64 -19.29
N ALA A 88 14.60 2.40 -20.12
CA ALA A 88 13.64 3.41 -19.65
C ALA A 88 12.50 2.79 -18.84
N LEU A 89 11.97 1.65 -19.29
CA LEU A 89 10.91 0.92 -18.59
C LEU A 89 11.39 0.40 -17.22
N ALA A 90 12.60 -0.17 -17.17
CA ALA A 90 13.20 -0.64 -15.93
C ALA A 90 13.43 0.50 -14.94
N LEU A 91 13.98 1.64 -15.40
CA LEU A 91 14.22 2.80 -14.55
C LEU A 91 12.91 3.37 -13.98
N ARG A 92 11.89 3.55 -14.82
CA ARG A 92 10.54 3.99 -14.39
C ARG A 92 10.01 3.08 -13.28
N GLN A 93 10.02 1.77 -13.52
CA GLN A 93 9.48 0.81 -12.56
C GLN A 93 10.28 0.79 -11.26
N THR A 94 11.59 1.00 -11.34
CA THR A 94 12.48 1.03 -10.18
C THR A 94 12.16 2.22 -9.28
N ILE A 95 12.04 3.43 -9.87
CA ILE A 95 11.67 4.65 -9.12
C ILE A 95 10.33 4.47 -8.41
N VAL A 96 9.31 3.97 -9.12
CA VAL A 96 7.98 3.72 -8.55
C VAL A 96 8.05 2.71 -7.39
N ARG A 97 8.84 1.64 -7.52
CA ARG A 97 8.99 0.63 -6.47
C ARG A 97 9.73 1.16 -5.24
N VAL A 98 10.79 1.93 -5.42
CA VAL A 98 11.55 2.49 -4.29
C VAL A 98 10.67 3.43 -3.44
N LEU A 99 9.91 4.30 -4.11
CA LEU A 99 8.96 5.18 -3.44
C LEU A 99 7.80 4.40 -2.80
N GLY A 100 7.28 3.38 -3.48
CA GLY A 100 6.19 2.55 -2.97
C GLY A 100 6.59 1.69 -1.77
N GLN A 101 7.80 1.12 -1.77
CA GLN A 101 8.30 0.29 -0.68
C GLN A 101 8.57 1.09 0.59
N THR A 102 8.92 2.37 0.48
CA THR A 102 9.12 3.21 1.67
C THR A 102 7.77 3.63 2.26
N THR A 103 6.81 3.98 1.42
CA THR A 103 5.51 4.51 1.86
C THR A 103 4.57 3.40 2.35
N GLY A 104 4.71 2.18 1.84
CA GLY A 104 3.88 1.03 2.20
C GLY A 104 3.93 0.65 3.69
N PRO A 105 5.10 0.28 4.25
CA PRO A 105 5.23 -0.19 5.63
C PRO A 105 4.80 0.85 6.66
N LEU A 106 5.09 2.13 6.40
CA LEU A 106 4.69 3.26 7.26
C LEU A 106 3.16 3.39 7.34
N LEU A 107 2.48 3.38 6.20
CA LEU A 107 1.01 3.44 6.14
C LEU A 107 0.37 2.21 6.77
N PHE A 108 0.88 1.02 6.45
CA PHE A 108 0.35 -0.21 7.04
C PHE A 108 0.52 -0.19 8.55
N GLY A 109 1.71 0.16 9.07
CA GLY A 109 1.95 0.28 10.51
C GLY A 109 0.93 1.18 11.21
N PHE A 110 0.71 2.39 10.68
CA PHE A 110 -0.27 3.32 11.23
C PHE A 110 -1.71 2.75 11.21
N VAL A 111 -2.11 2.10 10.11
CA VAL A 111 -3.44 1.49 10.00
C VAL A 111 -3.64 0.34 10.99
N PHE A 112 -2.61 -0.48 11.20
CA PHE A 112 -2.64 -1.55 12.19
C PHE A 112 -2.76 -0.99 13.60
N ASP A 113 -1.97 0.03 13.94
CA ASP A 113 -1.99 0.68 15.25
C ASP A 113 -3.36 1.31 15.56
N GLN A 114 -3.99 1.99 14.59
CA GLN A 114 -5.32 2.58 14.72
C GLN A 114 -6.44 1.54 14.87
N SER A 115 -6.23 0.34 14.34
CA SER A 115 -7.22 -0.74 14.39
C SER A 115 -7.17 -1.54 15.69
N CYS A 116 -6.24 -1.20 16.59
CA CYS A 116 -6.05 -1.90 17.84
C CYS A 116 -7.21 -1.66 18.82
N LEU A 117 -7.80 -2.76 19.32
CA LEU A 117 -8.79 -2.73 20.40
C LEU A 117 -8.15 -2.98 21.76
N VAL A 118 -7.18 -3.90 21.82
CA VAL A 118 -6.51 -4.30 23.06
C VAL A 118 -5.00 -4.30 22.86
N TRP A 119 -4.35 -3.39 23.57
CA TRP A 119 -2.90 -3.31 23.66
C TRP A 119 -2.38 -4.30 24.69
N LEU A 120 -1.36 -5.07 24.30
CA LEU A 120 -0.56 -5.85 25.23
C LEU A 120 0.29 -4.87 26.05
N THR A 121 -0.06 -4.77 27.32
CA THR A 121 0.70 -4.04 28.31
C THR A 121 1.40 -5.08 29.18
N ASP A 122 2.71 -5.05 29.22
CA ASP A 122 3.38 -5.49 30.44
C ASP A 122 3.09 -4.42 31.49
N CYS A 123 3.02 -4.77 32.77
CA CYS A 123 2.48 -3.90 33.83
C CYS A 123 3.14 -2.51 33.96
N TYR A 124 4.17 -2.21 33.15
CA TYR A 124 4.84 -0.92 33.03
C TYR A 124 4.94 -0.34 31.59
N SER A 125 4.70 -1.12 30.51
CA SER A 125 4.87 -0.61 29.12
C SER A 125 3.96 -1.29 28.09
N ARG A 126 3.44 -0.50 27.14
CA ARG A 126 2.78 -1.00 25.92
C ARG A 126 3.81 -1.63 24.98
N ARG A 127 3.51 -2.80 24.42
CA ARG A 127 4.42 -3.49 23.49
C ARG A 127 3.78 -3.77 22.13
N THR A 128 2.71 -4.55 22.06
CA THR A 128 2.12 -4.98 20.79
C THR A 128 0.61 -5.06 20.87
N CYS A 129 -0.10 -4.89 19.75
CA CYS A 129 -1.55 -5.06 19.75
C CYS A 129 -1.94 -6.53 19.53
N LYS A 130 -2.83 -7.06 20.38
CA LYS A 130 -3.24 -8.47 20.34
C LYS A 130 -4.62 -8.69 19.71
N VAL A 131 -5.52 -7.72 19.83
CA VAL A 131 -6.88 -7.79 19.28
C VAL A 131 -7.13 -6.59 18.39
N TYR A 132 -7.43 -6.87 17.11
CA TYR A 132 -7.74 -5.85 16.11
C TYR A 132 -9.22 -5.86 15.74
N ASN A 133 -9.74 -4.69 15.39
CA ASN A 133 -11.08 -4.56 14.84
C ASN A 133 -11.07 -4.79 13.32
N ASN A 134 -11.52 -5.96 12.87
CA ASN A 134 -11.53 -6.32 11.45
C ASN A 134 -12.29 -5.33 10.55
N ARG A 135 -13.38 -4.73 11.05
CA ARG A 135 -14.18 -3.76 10.26
C ARG A 135 -13.43 -2.44 10.08
N ARG A 136 -12.85 -1.92 11.16
CA ARG A 136 -12.07 -0.68 11.09
C ARG A 136 -10.78 -0.88 10.29
N MET A 137 -10.14 -2.03 10.42
CA MET A 137 -8.95 -2.40 9.68
C MET A 137 -9.21 -2.44 8.17
N GLY A 138 -10.25 -3.17 7.73
CA GLY A 138 -10.62 -3.25 6.32
C GLY A 138 -10.99 -1.89 5.72
N LEU A 139 -11.77 -1.08 6.43
CA LEU A 139 -12.15 0.26 5.98
C LEU A 139 -10.92 1.19 5.88
N SER A 140 -10.05 1.17 6.89
CA SER A 140 -8.88 2.03 6.94
C SER A 140 -7.84 1.65 5.88
N MET A 141 -7.67 0.36 5.60
CA MET A 141 -6.86 -0.12 4.47
C MET A 141 -7.43 0.33 3.12
N ALA A 142 -8.74 0.24 2.93
CA ALA A 142 -9.38 0.70 1.70
C ALA A 142 -9.25 2.23 1.52
N LEU A 143 -9.48 3.01 2.58
CA LEU A 143 -9.37 4.47 2.55
C LEU A 143 -7.92 4.93 2.32
N SER A 144 -6.95 4.36 3.05
CA SER A 144 -5.54 4.68 2.85
C SER A 144 -5.06 4.33 1.44
N GLY A 145 -5.50 3.18 0.91
CA GLY A 145 -5.26 2.81 -0.48
C GLY A 145 -5.84 3.83 -1.46
N PHE A 146 -7.09 4.23 -1.27
CA PHE A 146 -7.75 5.22 -2.13
C PHE A 146 -7.07 6.59 -2.07
N ILE A 147 -6.73 7.08 -0.87
CA ILE A 147 -6.05 8.35 -0.65
C ILE A 147 -4.67 8.34 -1.32
N THR A 148 -3.88 7.28 -1.13
CA THR A 148 -2.54 7.17 -1.73
C THR A 148 -2.62 7.21 -3.26
N ARG A 149 -3.65 6.57 -3.85
CA ARG A 149 -3.89 6.61 -5.30
C ARG A 149 -4.38 7.97 -5.79
N LEU A 150 -5.23 8.66 -5.02
CA LEU A 150 -5.66 10.01 -5.35
C LEU A 150 -4.48 10.99 -5.35
N ILE A 151 -3.64 10.96 -4.31
CA ILE A 151 -2.45 11.83 -4.23
C ILE A 151 -1.51 11.56 -5.41
N SER A 152 -1.24 10.28 -5.70
CA SER A 152 -0.43 9.90 -6.86
C SER A 152 -1.05 10.34 -8.20
N GLY A 153 -2.37 10.25 -8.34
CA GLY A 153 -3.09 10.70 -9.53
C GLY A 153 -3.02 12.22 -9.71
N ILE A 154 -3.21 12.99 -8.63
CA ILE A 154 -3.11 14.46 -8.63
C ILE A 154 -1.67 14.88 -8.98
N ALA A 155 -0.66 14.27 -8.35
CA ALA A 155 0.74 14.58 -8.64
C ALA A 155 1.09 14.32 -10.11
N CYS A 156 0.67 13.18 -10.66
CA CYS A 156 0.80 12.88 -12.09
C CYS A 156 0.05 13.90 -12.96
N GLY A 157 -1.16 14.30 -12.57
CA GLY A 157 -1.95 15.30 -13.28
C GLY A 157 -1.29 16.68 -13.32
N VAL A 158 -0.72 17.13 -12.20
CA VAL A 158 0.04 18.39 -12.12
C VAL A 158 1.28 18.32 -13.02
N VAL A 159 2.04 17.22 -12.98
CA VAL A 159 3.22 17.04 -13.85
C VAL A 159 2.80 17.05 -15.32
N PHE A 160 1.72 16.35 -15.67
CA PHE A 160 1.20 16.32 -17.03
C PHE A 160 0.72 17.70 -17.50
N PHE A 161 0.05 18.46 -16.63
CA PHE A 161 -0.40 19.82 -16.94
C PHE A 161 0.81 20.74 -17.17
N ASN A 162 1.82 20.69 -16.30
CA ASN A 162 3.05 21.45 -16.47
C ASN A 162 3.81 21.04 -17.73
N TRP A 163 3.88 19.74 -18.03
CA TRP A 163 4.50 19.23 -19.26
C TRP A 163 3.77 19.73 -20.50
N LYS A 164 2.43 19.64 -20.52
CA LYS A 164 1.61 20.15 -21.62
C LYS A 164 1.73 21.66 -21.79
N PHE A 165 1.73 22.41 -20.69
CA PHE A 165 1.92 23.86 -20.71
C PHE A 165 3.30 24.24 -21.23
N ARG A 166 4.36 23.53 -20.80
CA ARG A 166 5.72 23.77 -21.29
C ARG A 166 5.89 23.42 -22.77
N HIS A 167 5.30 22.31 -23.21
CA HIS A 167 5.35 21.91 -24.61
C HIS A 167 4.62 22.93 -25.51
N SER A 168 3.45 23.41 -25.08
CA SER A 168 2.72 24.49 -25.77
C SER A 168 3.55 25.77 -25.89
N ASN A 169 4.37 26.10 -24.88
CA ASN A 169 5.27 27.26 -24.93
C ASN A 169 6.51 27.00 -25.83
N GLU A 170 7.03 25.77 -25.90
CA GLU A 170 8.13 25.39 -26.81
C GLU A 170 7.69 25.44 -28.29
N ASP A 171 6.43 25.11 -28.58
CA ASP A 171 5.81 25.25 -29.91
C ASP A 171 5.65 26.73 -30.32
N GLU A 172 5.44 27.63 -29.36
CA GLU A 172 5.31 29.08 -29.58
C GLU A 172 6.68 29.80 -29.70
N ILE A 173 7.76 29.21 -29.18
CA ILE A 173 9.15 29.73 -29.26
C ILE A 173 9.87 29.23 -30.53
N SER A 174 9.43 28.13 -31.15
CA SER A 174 10.02 27.58 -32.38
C SER A 174 9.64 28.22 -33.73
N PRO A 175 8.80 29.27 -33.88
CA PRO A 175 8.65 29.88 -35.20
C PRO A 175 9.79 30.85 -35.57
N ASN A 176 10.75 31.14 -34.67
CA ASN A 176 11.75 32.19 -34.88
C ASN A 176 13.22 31.82 -34.63
N ILE A 177 13.59 30.53 -34.65
CA ILE A 177 15.01 30.14 -34.71
C ILE A 177 15.26 29.35 -35.98
N VAL A 178 15.66 30.08 -37.02
CA VAL A 178 16.48 29.74 -38.22
C VAL A 178 16.44 28.29 -38.71
N PRO A 179 16.16 28.04 -40.01
CA PRO A 179 16.25 26.70 -40.58
C PRO A 179 17.69 26.18 -40.46
N VAL A 180 17.89 25.09 -39.72
CA VAL A 180 19.10 24.29 -39.86
C VAL A 180 19.00 23.63 -41.23
N ASN A 181 19.71 24.22 -42.20
CA ASN A 181 19.88 23.69 -43.53
C ASN A 181 20.41 22.25 -43.41
N SER A 182 19.56 21.26 -43.67
CA SER A 182 19.94 19.86 -43.70
C SER A 182 20.54 19.49 -45.06
N ASP A 183 21.62 20.17 -45.43
CA ASP A 183 22.62 19.68 -46.39
C ASP A 183 23.79 19.10 -45.58
N VAL A 184 23.56 17.98 -44.90
CA VAL A 184 24.63 17.11 -44.41
C VAL A 184 24.30 15.70 -44.88
N PRO A 185 25.08 15.11 -45.80
CA PRO A 185 24.79 13.81 -46.35
C PRO A 185 24.92 12.74 -45.28
N ILE A 186 23.93 11.85 -45.25
CA ILE A 186 23.96 10.59 -44.49
C ILE A 186 25.16 9.78 -45.01
N GLN A 187 26.28 9.82 -44.27
CA GLN A 187 27.36 8.86 -44.47
C GLN A 187 26.84 7.48 -44.08
N LYS A 188 26.37 6.76 -45.10
CA LYS A 188 26.25 5.32 -45.11
C LYS A 188 27.67 4.78 -44.91
N ASN A 189 27.97 4.18 -43.76
CA ASN A 189 29.22 3.46 -43.60
C ASN A 189 28.95 1.99 -43.28
N ASP A 190 29.53 1.16 -44.15
CA ASP A 190 29.61 -0.29 -44.17
C ASP A 190 29.83 -0.94 -42.81
N SER A 191 29.04 -1.96 -42.52
CA SER A 191 29.41 -3.02 -41.57
C SER A 191 28.78 -4.37 -41.98
N ASP A 192 28.48 -4.57 -43.27
CA ASP A 192 27.90 -5.79 -43.84
C ASP A 192 28.77 -6.34 -44.98
N GLU A 193 30.10 -6.33 -44.89
CA GLU A 193 30.91 -7.14 -45.84
C GLU A 193 32.35 -7.50 -45.40
N ILE A 194 32.61 -7.90 -44.15
CA ILE A 194 33.79 -8.73 -43.87
C ILE A 194 33.45 -9.68 -42.72
N THR A 195 33.08 -10.93 -43.05
CA THR A 195 33.66 -12.19 -42.54
C THR A 195 32.71 -13.35 -42.87
N ARG A 196 32.67 -13.74 -44.15
CA ARG A 196 32.64 -15.16 -44.52
C ARG A 196 34.10 -15.60 -44.65
N LEU A 197 34.60 -16.26 -43.63
CA LEU A 197 35.53 -17.40 -43.72
C LEU A 197 35.09 -18.39 -42.64
#